data_AF-A0A536RCV0-F1
#
_entry.id   AF-A0A536RCV0-F1
#
_cell.length_a   1.000
_cell.length_b   1.000
_cell.length_c   1.000
_cell.angle_alpha   90.00
_cell.angle_beta   90.00
_cell.angle_gamma   90.00
#
_symmetry.space_group_name_H-M   'P 1'
#
loop_
_entity.id
_entity.type
_entity.pdbx_description
1 polymer ?
#
loop_
_entity_poly.entity_id
_entity_poly.type
_entity_poly.pdbx_seq_one_letter_code
_entity_poly.pdbx_strand_id
1 'polypeptide(L)'
;MTDGRFRMVDVDPASRTGLKGGKSRALKDIAKNQDVLFEWHERLYAEHKRSLLVVLQGMDTSGKDGTITHVVRNFNPQGVMITPFKAPTPEEKRHGFLWRIRRRLPVPGDIGIFNRS
;
A
#
# COMPACT_ATOMS: atom_id res chain seq x y z
N MET A 1 -1.97 20.34 11.79
CA MET A 1 -3.35 20.28 12.32
C MET A 1 -4.25 19.97 11.13
N THR A 2 -4.79 18.77 11.04
CA THR A 2 -5.85 18.43 10.07
C THR A 2 -7.14 19.08 10.55
N ASP A 3 -7.92 19.68 9.65
CA ASP A 3 -9.10 20.48 9.99
C ASP A 3 -10.28 19.70 10.60
N GLY A 4 -10.12 18.39 10.81
CA GLY A 4 -11.10 17.51 11.47
C GLY A 4 -12.36 17.23 10.65
N ARG A 5 -12.44 17.62 9.37
CA ARG A 5 -13.70 17.61 8.60
C ARG A 5 -14.07 16.30 7.91
N PHE A 6 -13.24 15.26 8.00
CA PHE A 6 -13.56 13.97 7.37
C PHE A 6 -14.53 13.16 8.22
N ARG A 7 -15.68 12.78 7.64
CA ARG A 7 -16.63 11.85 8.26
C ARG A 7 -16.80 10.63 7.37
N MET A 8 -16.65 9.44 7.96
CA MET A 8 -16.78 8.18 7.23
C MET A 8 -18.19 8.00 6.62
N VAL A 9 -19.22 8.55 7.26
CA VAL A 9 -20.62 8.50 6.78
C VAL A 9 -20.85 9.24 5.46
N ASP A 10 -19.95 10.16 5.09
CA ASP A 10 -20.04 10.91 3.84
C ASP A 10 -19.44 10.15 2.65
N VAL A 11 -18.84 8.97 2.89
CA VAL A 11 -18.18 8.16 1.86
C VAL A 11 -19.06 6.96 1.52
N ASP A 12 -19.65 6.96 0.32
CA ASP A 12 -20.39 5.82 -0.22
C ASP A 12 -19.41 4.71 -0.68
N PRO A 13 -19.45 3.49 -0.08
CA PRO A 13 -18.61 2.36 -0.49
C PRO A 13 -18.88 1.85 -1.92
N ALA A 14 -20.06 2.13 -2.48
CA ALA A 14 -20.41 1.75 -3.85
C ALA A 14 -19.95 2.78 -4.90
N SER A 15 -19.49 3.95 -4.46
CA SER A 15 -19.06 5.02 -5.35
C SER A 15 -17.85 4.60 -6.21
N ARG A 16 -17.82 5.12 -7.43
CA ARG A 16 -16.73 4.90 -8.42
C ARG A 16 -16.00 6.20 -8.72
N THR A 17 -15.90 7.05 -7.71
CA THR A 17 -15.34 8.41 -7.83
C THR A 17 -13.94 8.36 -8.41
N GLY A 18 -13.67 9.19 -9.42
CA GLY A 18 -12.39 9.24 -10.12
C GLY A 18 -12.22 8.25 -11.27
N LEU A 19 -13.10 7.24 -11.43
CA LEU A 19 -13.07 6.35 -12.59
C LEU A 19 -13.73 7.01 -13.80
N LYS A 20 -13.00 7.07 -14.93
CA LYS A 20 -13.52 7.61 -16.19
C LYS A 20 -14.28 6.53 -16.98
N GLY A 21 -15.30 5.92 -16.41
CA GLY A 21 -16.17 4.96 -17.12
C GLY A 21 -16.39 3.63 -16.39
N GLY A 22 -16.85 2.62 -17.12
CA GLY A 22 -17.21 1.32 -16.57
C GLY A 22 -16.03 0.34 -16.41
N LYS A 23 -16.34 -0.86 -15.91
CA LYS A 23 -15.38 -1.94 -15.60
C LYS A 23 -14.38 -2.20 -16.73
N SER A 24 -14.83 -2.25 -17.99
CA SER A 24 -13.95 -2.51 -19.14
C SER A 24 -12.84 -1.45 -19.28
N ARG A 25 -13.16 -0.17 -19.08
CA ARG A 25 -12.17 0.90 -19.15
C ARG A 25 -11.22 0.86 -17.94
N ALA A 26 -11.75 0.62 -16.74
CA ALA A 26 -10.91 0.47 -15.55
C ALA A 26 -9.87 -0.65 -15.72
N LEU A 27 -10.23 -1.78 -16.34
CA LEU A 27 -9.28 -2.86 -16.62
C LEU A 27 -8.19 -2.45 -17.63
N LYS A 28 -8.53 -1.65 -18.65
CA LYS A 28 -7.56 -1.10 -19.60
C LYS A 28 -6.62 -0.10 -18.92
N ASP A 29 -7.16 0.76 -18.06
CA ASP A 29 -6.37 1.74 -17.30
C ASP A 29 -5.42 1.02 -16.32
N ILE A 30 -5.87 -0.04 -15.65
CA ILE A 30 -5.00 -0.90 -14.82
C ILE A 30 -3.84 -1.44 -15.66
N ALA A 31 -4.13 -2.07 -16.80
CA ALA A 31 -3.08 -2.64 -17.67
C ALA A 31 -2.04 -1.59 -18.08
N LYS A 32 -2.49 -0.41 -18.52
CA LYS A 32 -1.59 0.70 -18.87
C LYS A 32 -0.74 1.16 -17.68
N ASN A 33 -1.33 1.20 -16.50
CA ASN A 33 -0.63 1.66 -15.30
C ASN A 33 0.39 0.63 -14.80
N GLN A 34 0.30 -0.65 -15.16
CA GLN A 34 1.28 -1.67 -14.77
C GLN A 34 2.67 -1.37 -15.33
N ASP A 35 2.76 -1.04 -16.62
CA ASP A 35 4.04 -0.71 -17.27
C ASP A 35 4.65 0.56 -16.67
N VAL A 36 3.81 1.57 -16.42
CA VAL A 36 4.22 2.83 -15.79
C VAL A 36 4.72 2.57 -14.37
N LEU A 37 4.01 1.77 -13.59
CA LEU A 37 4.41 1.41 -12.23
C LEU A 37 5.75 0.67 -12.21
N PHE A 38 5.98 -0.25 -13.15
CA PHE A 38 7.26 -0.95 -13.27
C PHE A 38 8.40 0.01 -13.59
N GLU A 39 8.22 0.92 -14.56
CA GLU A 39 9.23 1.94 -14.91
C GLU A 39 9.58 2.83 -13.71
N TRP A 40 8.57 3.30 -12.97
CA TRP A 40 8.79 4.13 -11.78
C TRP A 40 9.45 3.36 -10.65
N HIS A 41 9.13 2.08 -10.48
CA HIS A 41 9.80 1.21 -9.51
C HIS A 41 11.29 1.07 -9.82
N GLU A 42 11.65 0.79 -11.08
CA GLU A 42 13.06 0.68 -11.49
C GLU A 42 13.83 1.99 -11.24
N ARG A 43 13.18 3.14 -11.50
CA ARG A 43 13.78 4.45 -11.21
C ARG A 43 13.96 4.70 -9.70
N LEU A 44 12.97 4.37 -8.89
CA LEU A 44 13.04 4.49 -7.44
C LEU A 44 14.20 3.63 -6.89
N TYR A 45 14.25 2.38 -7.34
CA TYR A 45 15.26 1.42 -6.96
C TYR A 45 16.65 1.91 -7.35
N ALA A 46 16.87 2.28 -8.61
CA ALA A 46 18.15 2.77 -9.09
C ALA A 46 18.60 4.10 -8.44
N GLU A 47 17.67 4.97 -8.03
CA GLU A 47 18.02 6.24 -7.38
C GLU A 47 18.65 6.03 -6.00
N HIS A 48 18.21 4.99 -5.24
CA HIS A 48 18.65 4.68 -3.87
C HIS A 48 18.64 5.88 -2.89
N LYS A 49 17.77 6.88 -3.11
CA LYS A 49 17.65 8.08 -2.25
C LYS A 49 16.33 8.19 -1.52
N ARG A 50 15.27 7.63 -2.08
CA ARG A 50 13.90 7.73 -1.56
C ARG A 50 13.33 6.35 -1.35
N SER A 51 12.34 6.23 -0.49
CA SER A 51 11.56 5.02 -0.32
C SER A 51 10.08 5.35 -0.35
N LEU A 52 9.27 4.35 -0.67
CA LEU A 52 7.81 4.49 -0.70
C LEU A 52 7.21 3.55 0.34
N LEU A 53 6.42 4.08 1.28
CA LEU A 53 5.62 3.28 2.19
C LEU A 53 4.14 3.37 1.80
N VAL A 54 3.55 2.22 1.47
CA VAL A 54 2.12 2.06 1.22
C VAL A 54 1.47 1.38 2.42
N VAL A 55 0.50 2.04 3.05
CA VAL A 55 -0.24 1.49 4.20
C VAL A 55 -1.65 1.15 3.76
N LEU A 56 -2.04 -0.13 3.90
CA LEU A 56 -3.35 -0.62 3.55
C LEU A 56 -4.13 -1.02 4.82
N GLN A 57 -5.24 -0.32 5.05
CA GLN A 57 -6.14 -0.48 6.18
C GLN A 57 -7.57 -0.69 5.70
N GLY A 58 -8.33 -1.48 6.46
CA GLY A 58 -9.72 -1.81 6.13
C GLY A 58 -10.22 -2.99 6.95
N MET A 59 -11.53 -3.21 6.94
CA MET A 59 -12.17 -4.34 7.62
C MET A 59 -11.67 -5.69 7.08
N ASP A 60 -11.91 -6.77 7.82
CA ASP A 60 -11.76 -8.11 7.25
C ASP A 60 -12.66 -8.25 6.02
N THR A 61 -12.21 -9.04 5.04
CA THR A 61 -12.83 -9.21 3.71
C THR A 61 -12.91 -7.96 2.81
N SER A 62 -12.30 -6.83 3.20
CA SER A 62 -12.30 -5.59 2.40
C SER A 62 -11.44 -5.61 1.12
N GLY A 63 -10.84 -6.76 0.75
CA GLY A 63 -10.05 -6.90 -0.49
C GLY A 63 -8.59 -6.42 -0.43
N LYS A 64 -8.03 -6.15 0.75
CA LYS A 64 -6.62 -5.72 0.91
C LYS A 64 -5.63 -6.72 0.32
N ASP A 65 -5.78 -8.00 0.66
CA ASP A 65 -4.85 -9.06 0.23
C ASP A 65 -4.84 -9.24 -1.29
N GLY A 66 -6.02 -9.14 -1.92
CA GLY A 66 -6.15 -9.18 -3.37
C GLY A 66 -5.49 -7.96 -4.02
N THR A 67 -5.69 -6.77 -3.46
CA THR A 67 -5.08 -5.53 -3.95
C THR A 67 -3.55 -5.60 -3.91
N ILE A 68 -2.99 -6.05 -2.78
CA ILE A 68 -1.54 -6.24 -2.63
C ILE A 68 -1.02 -7.21 -3.68
N THR A 69 -1.67 -8.37 -3.79
CA THR A 69 -1.26 -9.42 -4.74
C THR A 69 -1.26 -8.90 -6.18
N HIS A 70 -2.28 -8.15 -6.58
CA HIS A 70 -2.36 -7.60 -7.93
C HIS A 70 -1.32 -6.52 -8.20
N VAL A 71 -1.04 -5.65 -7.24
CA VAL A 71 -0.08 -4.55 -7.40
C VAL A 71 1.37 -5.06 -7.40
N VAL A 72 1.72 -5.94 -6.47
CA VAL A 72 3.09 -6.46 -6.29
C VAL A 72 3.57 -7.26 -7.49
N ARG A 73 2.67 -7.95 -8.20
CA ARG A 73 3.02 -8.69 -9.43
C ARG A 73 3.63 -7.83 -10.53
N ASN A 74 3.51 -6.50 -10.43
CA ASN A 74 4.04 -5.56 -11.42
C ASN A 74 5.40 -4.98 -11.02
N PHE A 75 6.03 -5.46 -9.95
CA PHE A 75 7.31 -4.97 -9.47
C PHE A 75 8.37 -6.06 -9.48
N ASN A 76 9.65 -5.65 -9.53
CA ASN A 76 10.75 -6.56 -9.24
C ASN A 76 10.72 -6.90 -7.73
N PRO A 77 10.61 -8.18 -7.34
CA PRO A 77 10.48 -8.58 -5.94
C PRO A 77 11.67 -8.19 -5.06
N GLN A 78 12.84 -7.88 -5.66
CA GLN A 78 14.02 -7.46 -4.90
C GLN A 78 13.88 -6.08 -4.25
N GLY A 79 13.01 -5.20 -4.78
CA GLY A 79 12.77 -3.85 -4.27
C GLY A 79 11.47 -3.68 -3.49
N VAL A 80 10.78 -4.79 -3.13
CA VAL A 80 9.46 -4.73 -2.50
C VAL A 80 9.41 -5.57 -1.22
N MET A 81 9.04 -4.94 -0.11
CA MET A 81 8.88 -5.59 1.18
C MET A 81 7.43 -5.52 1.66
N ILE A 82 6.76 -6.67 1.78
CA ILE A 82 5.40 -6.75 2.32
C ILE A 82 5.47 -7.17 3.79
N THR A 83 4.91 -6.35 4.67
CA THR A 83 4.83 -6.66 6.11
C THR A 83 3.37 -6.75 6.54
N PRO A 84 2.85 -7.96 6.82
CA PRO A 84 1.56 -8.13 7.47
C PRO A 84 1.69 -7.95 8.98
N PHE A 85 0.91 -7.04 9.56
CA PHE A 85 0.85 -6.86 11.01
C PHE A 85 -0.31 -7.66 11.62
N LYS A 86 0.03 -8.64 12.45
CA LYS A 86 -0.92 -9.42 13.27
C LYS A 86 -0.95 -8.87 14.70
N ALA A 87 -1.66 -9.58 15.59
CA ALA A 87 -1.63 -9.29 17.02
C ALA A 87 -0.17 -9.28 17.54
N PRO A 88 0.20 -8.32 18.40
CA PRO A 88 1.59 -8.17 18.82
C PRO A 88 2.05 -9.34 19.69
N THR A 89 3.30 -9.77 19.50
CA THR A 89 3.93 -10.83 20.30
C THR A 89 4.21 -10.38 21.74
N PRO A 90 4.47 -11.29 22.69
CA PRO A 90 4.89 -10.90 24.04
C PRO A 90 6.13 -10.01 24.07
N GLU A 91 7.04 -10.14 23.10
CA GLU A 91 8.20 -9.25 22.97
C GLU A 91 7.79 -7.85 22.51
N GLU A 92 6.99 -7.77 21.45
CA GLU A 92 6.52 -6.49 20.91
C GLU A 92 5.73 -5.71 21.96
N LYS A 93 4.95 -6.40 22.82
CA LYS A 93 4.19 -5.80 23.93
C LYS A 93 5.07 -5.19 25.02
N ARG A 94 6.35 -5.57 25.12
CA ARG A 94 7.31 -4.96 26.08
C ARG A 94 7.90 -3.66 25.58
N HIS A 95 7.66 -3.30 24.32
CA HIS A 95 8.09 -2.05 23.70
C HIS A 95 6.90 -1.13 23.43
N GLY A 96 7.16 0.15 23.12
CA GLY A 96 6.12 1.05 22.63
C GLY A 96 5.55 0.57 21.28
N PHE A 97 4.27 0.81 21.02
CA PHE A 97 3.56 0.23 19.85
C PHE A 97 4.22 0.52 18.50
N LEU A 98 4.89 1.67 18.34
CA LEU A 98 5.61 2.03 17.11
C LEU A 98 6.92 1.27 16.89
N TRP A 99 7.45 0.60 17.91
CA TRP A 99 8.74 -0.08 17.82
C TRP A 99 8.74 -1.11 16.69
N ARG A 100 7.74 -2.00 16.65
CA ARG A 100 7.62 -3.03 15.60
C ARG A 100 7.39 -2.43 14.21
N ILE A 101 6.74 -1.27 14.14
CA ILE A 101 6.44 -0.57 12.87
C ILE A 101 7.70 0.04 12.29
N ARG A 102 8.46 0.77 13.12
CA ARG A 102 9.73 1.40 12.73
C ARG A 102 10.75 0.41 12.20
N ARG A 103 10.79 -0.79 12.78
CA ARG A 103 11.69 -1.88 12.35
C ARG A 103 11.39 -2.43 10.94
N ARG A 104 10.24 -2.07 10.36
CA ARG A 104 9.79 -2.57 9.06
C ARG A 104 9.65 -1.47 8.01
N LEU A 105 10.11 -0.26 8.32
CA LEU A 105 10.14 0.83 7.34
C LEU A 105 11.06 0.45 6.16
N PRO A 106 10.67 0.81 4.92
CA PRO A 106 11.49 0.54 3.75
C PRO A 106 12.76 1.40 3.76
N VAL A 107 13.86 0.83 3.28
CA VAL A 107 15.13 1.53 3.08
C VAL A 107 15.10 2.30 1.73
N PRO A 108 15.99 3.28 1.51
CA PRO A 108 16.07 3.98 0.23
C PRO A 108 16.25 3.02 -0.96
N GLY A 109 15.43 3.19 -1.99
CA GLY A 109 15.31 2.29 -3.14
C GLY A 109 14.08 1.38 -3.07
N ASP A 110 13.57 1.09 -1.87
CA ASP A 110 12.54 0.07 -1.68
C ASP A 110 11.12 0.65 -1.57
N ILE A 111 10.16 -0.21 -1.93
CA ILE A 111 8.75 -0.05 -1.61
C ILE A 111 8.38 -0.96 -0.43
N GLY A 112 7.92 -0.36 0.67
CA GLY A 112 7.31 -1.07 1.79
C GLY A 112 5.79 -1.09 1.67
N ILE A 113 5.16 -2.25 1.86
CA ILE A 113 3.70 -2.41 1.89
C ILE A 113 3.29 -2.96 3.25
N PHE A 114 2.55 -2.16 4.02
CA PHE A 114 1.99 -2.57 5.31
C PHE A 114 0.56 -3.05 5.13
N ASN A 115 0.32 -4.33 5.40
CA ASN A 115 -1.02 -4.92 5.43
C ASN A 115 -1.50 -4.98 6.88
N ARG A 116 -2.41 -4.04 7.23
CA ARG A 116 -2.56 -3.52 8.60
C ARG A 116 -1.27 -2.80 9.05
N SER A 117 -1.34 -1.97 10.08
CA SER A 117 -0.22 -1.16 10.60
C SER A 117 -0.50 -0.79 12.03
#